data_AF-A0A1Y5GI80-F1
#
_entry.id   AF-A0A1Y5GI80-F1
#
_cell.length_a   1.000
_cell.length_b   1.000
_cell.length_c   1.000
_cell.angle_alpha   90.00
_cell.angle_beta   90.00
_cell.angle_gamma   90.00
#
_symmetry.space_group_name_H-M   'P 1'
#
loop_
_entity.id
_entity.type
_entity.pdbx_description
1 polymer ?
#
loop_
_entity_poly.entity_id
_entity_poly.type
_entity_poly.pdbx_seq_one_letter_code
_entity_poly.pdbx_strand_id
1 'polypeptide(L)' 'MSNIKLIDVDVKKRVVHIPITKNGKPRSIYLTDLMMAFIDRVPLKLDTPYLFAGRAKGKPIGSS' A
#
# COMPACT_ATOMS: atom_id res chain seq x y z
N MET A 1 -9.12 -0.12 0.56
CA MET A 1 -7.70 -0.45 0.28
C MET A 1 -6.74 0.30 1.20
N SER A 2 -7.18 0.73 2.38
CA SER A 2 -6.36 1.53 3.31
C SER A 2 -5.21 0.75 3.95
N ASN A 3 -5.31 -0.58 4.02
CA ASN A 3 -4.38 -1.41 4.80
C ASN A 3 -3.18 -1.96 4.00
N ILE A 4 -2.85 -1.39 2.84
CA ILE A 4 -1.68 -1.81 2.06
C ILE A 4 -0.41 -1.32 2.77
N LYS A 5 0.54 -2.22 3.00
CA LYS A 5 1.83 -1.91 3.63
C LYS A 5 2.92 -1.73 2.58
N LEU A 6 4.01 -1.07 2.96
CA LEU A 6 5.18 -0.89 2.09
C LEU A 6 5.77 -2.23 1.63
N ILE A 7 5.80 -3.22 2.53
CA ILE A 7 6.30 -4.58 2.23
C ILE A 7 5.43 -5.36 1.23
N ASP A 8 4.18 -4.93 1.03
CA ASP A 8 3.27 -5.58 0.10
C ASP A 8 3.55 -5.16 -1.36
N VAL A 9 4.36 -4.12 -1.59
CA VAL A 9 4.65 -3.56 -2.92
C VAL A 9 6.00 -4.08 -3.44
N ASP A 10 5.97 -4.85 -4.52
CA ASP A 10 7.17 -5.19 -5.28
C ASP A 10 7.28 -4.23 -6.47
N VAL A 11 8.10 -3.18 -6.28
CA VAL A 11 8.33 -2.12 -7.29
C VAL A 11 8.96 -2.69 -8.56
N LYS A 12 9.84 -3.69 -8.44
CA LYS A 12 10.55 -4.28 -9.59
C LYS A 12 9.61 -5.10 -10.45
N LYS A 13 8.75 -5.90 -9.82
CA LYS A 13 7.74 -6.71 -10.50
C LYS A 13 6.44 -5.94 -10.80
N ARG A 14 6.36 -4.67 -10.37
CA ARG A 14 5.18 -3.80 -10.55
C ARG A 14 3.90 -4.46 -10.05
N VAL A 15 3.93 -4.98 -8.83
CA VAL A 15 2.81 -5.73 -8.26
C VAL A 15 2.63 -5.45 -6.78
N VAL A 16 1.38 -5.36 -6.34
CA VAL A 16 1.00 -5.34 -4.93
C VAL A 16 0.42 -6.69 -4.56
N HIS A 17 1.00 -7.33 -3.54
CA HIS A 17 0.52 -8.59 -2.98
C HIS A 17 -0.34 -8.30 -1.75
N ILE A 18 -1.64 -8.59 -1.84
CA ILE A 18 -2.55 -8.45 -0.71
C ILE A 18 -2.76 -9.84 -0.09
N PRO A 19 -2.16 -10.13 1.08
CA PRO A 19 -2.16 -11.48 1.65
C PRO A 19 -3.54 -11.91 2.16
N ILE A 20 -4.34 -10.97 2.68
CA ILE A 20 -5.67 -11.25 3.22
C ILE A 20 -6.64 -10.17 2.74
N THR A 21 -7.68 -10.59 2.01
CA THR A 21 -8.83 -9.73 1.67
C THR A 21 -9.98 -9.98 2.65
N LYS A 22 -11.07 -9.22 2.56
CA LYS A 22 -12.28 -9.43 3.38
C LYS A 22 -12.83 -10.86 3.31
N ASN A 23 -12.55 -11.58 2.22
CA ASN A 23 -12.99 -12.96 1.99
C ASN A 23 -11.87 -13.99 2.24
N GLY A 24 -10.78 -13.60 2.91
CA GLY A 24 -9.67 -14.49 3.29
C GLY A 24 -8.75 -14.93 2.15
N LYS A 25 -9.05 -14.58 0.89
CA LYS A 25 -8.24 -14.99 -0.26
C LYS A 25 -7.16 -13.95 -0.59
N PRO A 26 -5.92 -14.37 -0.84
CA PRO A 26 -4.88 -13.49 -1.34
C PRO A 26 -5.18 -13.04 -2.77
N ARG A 27 -4.69 -11.87 -3.15
CA ARG A 27 -4.70 -11.42 -4.56
C ARG A 27 -3.47 -10.58 -4.88
N SER A 28 -3.04 -10.66 -6.13
CA SER A 28 -2.00 -9.79 -6.70
C SER A 28 -2.65 -8.74 -7.60
N ILE A 29 -2.16 -7.51 -7.52
CA ILE A 29 -2.62 -6.39 -8.35
C ILE A 29 -1.41 -5.87 -9.13
N TYR A 30 -1.44 -5.99 -10.44
CA TYR A 30 -0.41 -5.41 -11.31
C TYR A 30 -0.59 -3.90 -11.43
N LEU A 31 0.53 -3.18 -11.43
CA LEU A 31 0.60 -1.74 -11.41
C LEU A 31 0.90 -1.20 -12.80
N THR A 32 0.13 -0.21 -13.24
CA THR A 32 0.40 0.55 -14.46
C THR A 32 1.51 1.57 -14.22
N ASP A 33 2.09 2.12 -15.29
CA ASP A 33 3.12 3.17 -15.19
C ASP A 33 2.62 4.40 -14.42
N LEU A 34 1.34 4.79 -14.62
CA LEU A 34 0.72 5.88 -13.86
C LEU A 34 0.70 5.59 -12.35
N MET A 35 0.42 4.34 -11.97
CA MET A 35 0.36 3.92 -10.59
C MET A 35 1.75 3.89 -9.95
N MET A 36 2.77 3.45 -10.70
CA MET A 36 4.17 3.51 -10.28
C MET A 36 4.61 4.95 -10.04
N ALA A 37 4.36 5.84 -11.01
CA ALA A 37 4.69 7.26 -10.89
C ALA A 37 3.95 7.95 -9.72
N PHE A 38 2.74 7.49 -9.39
CA PHE A 38 2.02 7.97 -8.22
C PHE A 38 2.68 7.49 -6.93
N ILE A 39 2.98 6.19 -6.81
CA ILE A 39 3.63 5.58 -5.64
C ILE A 39 4.98 6.26 -5.35
N ASP A 40 5.79 6.53 -6.37
CA ASP A 40 7.09 7.19 -6.23
C ASP A 40 6.99 8.62 -5.64
N ARG A 41 5.81 9.26 -5.77
CA ARG A 41 5.55 10.60 -5.23
C ARG A 41 4.94 10.58 -3.83
N VAL A 42 4.52 9.41 -3.33
CA VAL A 42 3.95 9.30 -1.99
C VAL A 42 5.06 9.47 -0.96
N PRO A 43 4.99 10.46 -0.05
CA PRO A 43 6.00 10.64 0.98
C PRO A 43 6.03 9.42 1.92
N LEU A 44 7.15 8.70 1.92
CA LEU A 44 7.35 7.58 2.84
C LEU A 44 7.51 8.12 4.26
N LYS A 45 6.62 7.73 5.15
CA LYS A 45 6.71 8.02 6.59
C LYS A 45 7.31 6.82 7.31
N LEU A 46 8.44 7.01 7.97
CA LEU A 46 9.15 5.94 8.67
C LEU A 46 8.40 5.40 9.90
N ASP A 47 7.44 6.16 10.44
CA ASP A 47 6.68 5.81 11.64
C ASP A 47 5.42 4.98 11.37
N THR A 48 5.24 4.49 10.15
CA THR A 48 4.06 3.74 9.74
C THR A 48 4.39 2.66 8.72
N PRO A 49 3.81 1.45 8.86
CA PRO A 49 4.01 0.39 7.88
C PRO A 49 3.18 0.60 6.61
N TYR A 50 2.24 1.55 6.60
CA TYR A 50 1.26 1.72 5.53
C TYR A 50 1.80 2.56 4.37
N LEU A 51 1.53 2.12 3.14
CA LEU A 51 1.84 2.87 1.93
C LEU A 51 1.12 4.23 1.92
N PHE A 52 -0.12 4.26 2.40
CA PHE A 52 -0.92 5.48 2.54
C PHE A 52 -1.16 5.77 4.02
N ALA A 53 -0.25 6.55 4.61
CA ALA A 53 -0.33 6.96 5.99
C ALA A 53 -1.54 7.88 6.26
N GLY A 54 -2.23 7.63 7.37
CA GLY A 54 -3.29 8.49 7.89
C GLY A 54 -2.75 9.68 8.70
N ARG A 55 -3.68 10.48 9.23
CA ARG A 55 -3.36 11.58 10.15
C ARG A 55 -2.98 11.08 11.54
N ALA A 56 -3.63 10.03 12.01
CA ALA A 56 -3.28 9.36 13.26
C ALA A 56 -1.97 8.56 13.11
N LYS A 57 -1.13 8.58 14.15
CA LYS A 57 0.18 7.92 14.14
C LYS A 57 0.04 6.41 13.96
N GLY A 58 0.83 5.83 13.06
CA GLY A 58 0.84 4.39 12.78
C GLY A 58 -0.46 3.83 12.20
N LYS A 59 -1.36 4.70 11.73
CA LYS A 59 -2.67 4.35 11.21
C LYS A 59 -2.74 4.59 9.70
N PRO A 60 -3.49 3.77 8.95
CA PRO A 60 -3.68 4.01 7.52
C PRO A 60 -4.62 5.19 7.26
N ILE A 61 -4.63 5.67 6.02
CA ILE A 61 -5.58 6.70 5.58
C ILE A 61 -7.03 6.28 5.83
N GLY A 62 -7.84 7.22 6.33
CA GLY A 62 -9.27 7.00 6.59
C GLY A 62 -9.61 6.23 7.86
N SER A 63 -8.63 5.83 8.67
CA SER A 63 -8.91 5.44 10.06
C SER A 63 -8.96 6.70 10.93
N SER A 64 -10.19 7.07 11.29
CA SER A 64 -10.52 8.10 12.29
C SER A 64 -10.27 7.58 13.70
#